data_AF-A0A972UD14-F1
#
_entry.id   AF-A0A972UD14-F1
#
_cell.length_a   1.000
_cell.length_b   1.000
_cell.length_c   1.000
_cell.angle_alpha   90.00
_cell.angle_beta   90.00
_cell.angle_gamma   90.00
#
_symmetry.space_group_name_H-M   'P 1'
#
loop_
_entity.id
_entity.type
_entity.pdbx_description
1 polymer ?
#
loop_
_entity_poly.entity_id
_entity_poly.type
_entity_poly.pdbx_seq_one_letter_code
_entity_poly.pdbx_strand_id
1 'polypeptide(L)'
;MSRTRSPKKFSSIAGDMYRTLGLHEAFAQFNALDIWNTVVGEAVAAVTTIERFSEGTIVVRVRSSTWRMELNYRKSSILEKLNRALECPPEKPLVRDIIFR
;
A
#
# COMPACT_ATOMS: atom_id res chain seq x y z
N MET A 1 35.10 -43.01 5.52
CA MET A 1 35.47 -41.58 5.57
C MET A 1 34.28 -40.75 5.12
N SER A 2 33.81 -39.84 5.95
CA SER A 2 32.62 -39.00 5.70
C SER A 2 32.98 -37.74 4.93
N ARG A 3 32.07 -37.26 4.05
CA ARG A 3 31.69 -35.83 3.96
C ARG A 3 30.52 -35.63 2.97
N THR A 4 29.31 -35.63 3.52
CA THR A 4 28.12 -35.04 2.91
C THR A 4 28.27 -33.52 2.90
N ARG A 5 28.14 -32.86 1.75
CA ARG A 5 27.98 -31.40 1.67
C ARG A 5 26.68 -31.09 0.94
N SER A 6 25.63 -30.93 1.73
CA SER A 6 24.29 -30.56 1.27
C SER A 6 24.28 -29.12 0.74
N PRO A 7 23.63 -28.84 -0.42
CA PRO A 7 23.52 -27.48 -0.96
C PRO A 7 22.61 -26.62 -0.07
N LYS A 8 23.04 -25.40 0.26
CA LYS A 8 22.21 -24.42 0.98
C LYS A 8 21.02 -24.05 0.09
N LYS A 9 19.82 -24.29 0.61
CA LYS A 9 18.55 -24.23 -0.11
C LYS A 9 18.18 -22.79 -0.47
N PHE A 10 18.00 -22.50 -1.77
CA PHE A 10 17.38 -21.28 -2.30
C PHE A 10 16.05 -20.95 -1.61
N SER A 11 15.32 -21.98 -1.15
CA SER A 11 14.05 -21.83 -0.42
C SER A 11 14.16 -21.09 0.92
N SER A 12 15.34 -21.06 1.56
CA SER A 12 15.52 -20.26 2.78
C SER A 12 15.58 -18.78 2.45
N ILE A 13 16.31 -18.41 1.39
CA ILE A 13 16.46 -17.01 0.96
C ILE A 13 15.13 -16.46 0.44
N ALA A 14 14.41 -17.25 -0.36
CA ALA A 14 13.07 -16.89 -0.84
C ALA A 14 12.07 -16.74 0.32
N GLY A 15 12.13 -17.62 1.32
CA GLY A 15 11.28 -17.55 2.51
C GLY A 15 11.57 -16.34 3.39
N ASP A 16 12.85 -16.01 3.59
CA ASP A 16 13.28 -14.84 4.37
C ASP A 16 12.95 -13.53 3.63
N MET A 17 13.08 -13.50 2.30
CA MET A 17 12.62 -12.39 1.47
C MET A 17 11.10 -12.21 1.53
N TYR A 18 10.31 -13.28 1.41
CA TYR A 18 8.84 -13.21 1.50
C TYR A 18 8.40 -12.73 2.88
N ARG A 19 9.04 -13.20 3.95
CA ARG A 19 8.75 -12.73 5.32
C ARG A 19 9.06 -11.25 5.48
N THR A 20 10.19 -10.80 4.96
CA THR A 20 10.61 -9.39 5.02
C THR A 20 9.70 -8.50 4.18
N LEU A 21 9.33 -8.94 2.97
CA LEU A 21 8.36 -8.26 2.11
C LEU A 21 6.97 -8.19 2.75
N GLY A 22 6.49 -9.28 3.35
CA GLY A 22 5.20 -9.30 4.04
C GLY A 22 5.17 -8.42 5.29
N LEU A 23 6.27 -8.33 6.04
CA LEU A 23 6.44 -7.38 7.14
C LEU A 23 6.49 -5.93 6.66
N HIS A 24 7.22 -5.67 5.57
CA HIS A 24 7.30 -4.35 4.96
C HIS A 24 5.96 -3.90 4.36
N GLU A 25 5.21 -4.80 3.73
CA GLU A 25 3.85 -4.54 3.26
C GLU A 25 2.90 -4.28 4.41
N ALA A 26 2.92 -5.09 5.48
CA ALA A 26 2.08 -4.85 6.66
C ALA A 26 2.41 -3.51 7.34
N PHE A 27 3.69 -3.15 7.43
CA PHE A 27 4.13 -1.85 7.96
C PHE A 27 3.73 -0.68 7.05
N ALA A 28 3.88 -0.84 5.73
CA ALA A 28 3.43 0.15 4.76
C ALA A 28 1.91 0.32 4.75
N GLN A 29 1.15 -0.77 4.94
CA GLN A 29 -0.30 -0.74 5.12
C GLN A 29 -0.69 0.02 6.38
N PHE A 30 0.01 -0.20 7.50
CA PHE A 30 -0.21 0.52 8.75
C PHE A 30 0.12 2.02 8.61
N ASN A 31 1.26 2.35 8.00
CA ASN A 31 1.63 3.75 7.72
C ASN A 31 0.69 4.43 6.71
N ALA A 32 0.18 3.69 5.73
CA ALA A 32 -0.79 4.23 4.78
C ALA A 32 -2.08 4.65 5.50
N LEU A 33 -2.52 3.93 6.54
CA LEU A 33 -3.66 4.33 7.36
C LEU A 33 -3.39 5.65 8.11
N ASP A 34 -2.19 5.83 8.63
CA ASP A 34 -1.78 7.03 9.38
C ASP A 34 -1.62 8.26 8.46
N ILE A 35 -1.00 8.06 7.30
CA ILE A 35 -0.74 9.12 6.31
C ILE A 35 -1.99 9.47 5.49
N TRP A 36 -2.92 8.52 5.29
CA TRP A 36 -4.15 8.75 4.51
C TRP A 36 -4.91 9.98 5.01
N ASN A 37 -5.16 10.07 6.32
CA ASN A 37 -5.89 11.19 6.91
C ASN A 37 -5.21 12.54 6.60
N THR A 38 -3.89 12.60 6.74
CA THR A 38 -3.10 13.79 6.40
C THR A 38 -3.20 14.15 4.91
N VAL A 39 -3.21 13.16 4.02
CA VAL A 39 -3.26 13.36 2.57
C VAL A 39 -4.64 13.81 2.08
N VAL A 40 -5.71 13.20 2.60
CA VAL A 40 -7.07 13.47 2.12
C VAL A 40 -7.81 14.54 2.94
N GLY A 41 -7.35 14.79 4.17
CA GLY A 41 -7.99 15.68 5.14
C GLY A 41 -9.16 15.04 5.89
N GLU A 42 -9.50 15.64 7.03
CA GLU A 42 -10.49 15.11 8.00
C GLU A 42 -11.86 14.79 7.36
N ALA A 43 -12.38 15.67 6.50
CA ALA A 43 -13.68 15.47 5.87
C ALA A 43 -13.74 14.20 5.01
N VAL A 44 -12.68 13.92 4.25
CA VAL A 44 -12.59 12.71 3.42
C VAL A 44 -12.29 11.49 4.29
N ALA A 45 -11.39 11.62 5.26
CA ALA A 45 -11.08 10.54 6.19
C ALA A 45 -12.33 10.07 6.96
N ALA A 46 -13.20 10.99 7.38
CA ALA A 46 -14.44 10.68 8.07
C ALA A 46 -15.44 9.85 7.24
N VAL A 47 -15.37 9.94 5.90
CA VAL A 47 -16.29 9.25 4.98
C VAL A 47 -15.64 8.11 4.20
N THR A 48 -14.37 7.80 4.48
CA THR A 48 -13.60 6.74 3.81
C THR A 48 -13.05 5.72 4.79
N THR A 49 -12.85 4.49 4.34
CA THR A 49 -12.18 3.45 5.11
C THR A 49 -11.34 2.61 4.15
N ILE A 50 -10.03 2.52 4.40
CA ILE A 50 -9.15 1.64 3.61
C ILE A 50 -9.49 0.19 3.99
N GLU A 51 -9.91 -0.60 3.00
CA GLU A 51 -10.25 -2.01 3.19
C GLU A 51 -9.08 -2.94 2.90
N ARG A 52 -8.23 -2.55 1.95
CA ARG A 52 -7.14 -3.37 1.44
C ARG A 52 -6.09 -2.51 0.79
N PHE A 53 -4.83 -2.91 0.91
CA PHE A 53 -3.76 -2.41 0.06
C PHE A 53 -2.87 -3.57 -0.37
N SER A 54 -2.87 -3.89 -1.67
CA SER A 54 -2.15 -5.04 -2.23
C SER A 54 -1.69 -4.73 -3.64
N GLU A 55 -0.50 -5.19 -4.01
CA GLU A 55 0.06 -5.05 -5.36
C GLU A 55 0.09 -3.60 -5.88
N GLY A 56 0.24 -2.64 -4.96
CA GLY A 56 0.23 -1.21 -5.29
C GLY A 56 -1.17 -0.60 -5.45
N THR A 57 -2.26 -1.33 -5.17
CA THR A 57 -3.62 -0.82 -5.27
C THR A 57 -4.28 -0.71 -3.91
N ILE A 58 -4.75 0.49 -3.55
CA ILE A 58 -5.55 0.71 -2.34
C ILE A 58 -7.03 0.60 -2.68
N VAL A 59 -7.76 -0.22 -1.95
CA VAL A 59 -9.23 -0.29 -2.02
C VAL A 59 -9.80 0.48 -0.83
N VAL A 60 -10.64 1.45 -1.14
CA VAL A 60 -11.24 2.37 -0.16
C VAL A 60 -12.75 2.28 -0.25
N ARG A 61 -13.40 1.90 0.85
CA ARG A 61 -14.85 2.02 1.00
C ARG A 61 -15.23 3.47 1.22
N VAL A 62 -16.26 3.95 0.53
CA VAL A 62 -16.78 5.30 0.64
C VAL A 62 -18.24 5.26 1.09
N ARG A 63 -18.63 6.16 2.01
CA ARG A 63 -19.99 6.16 2.60
C ARG A 63 -21.12 6.44 1.61
N SER A 64 -20.88 7.17 0.51
CA SER A 64 -21.93 7.52 -0.46
C SER A 64 -21.42 7.59 -1.90
N SER A 65 -22.33 7.48 -2.87
CA SER A 65 -22.04 7.60 -4.30
C SER A 65 -21.54 8.99 -4.70
N THR A 66 -22.07 10.05 -4.10
CA THR A 66 -21.62 11.42 -4.32
C THR A 66 -20.15 11.58 -3.94
N TRP A 67 -19.76 11.11 -2.75
CA TRP A 67 -18.36 11.12 -2.32
C TRP A 67 -17.49 10.24 -3.20
N ARG A 68 -17.98 9.07 -3.64
CA ARG A 68 -17.24 8.21 -4.55
C ARG A 68 -16.93 8.93 -5.87
N MET A 69 -17.88 9.66 -6.43
CA MET A 69 -17.69 10.41 -7.67
C MET A 69 -16.66 11.54 -7.50
N GLU A 70 -16.80 12.33 -6.44
CA GLU A 70 -15.86 13.40 -6.10
C GLU A 70 -14.42 12.87 -5.90
N LEU A 71 -14.28 11.76 -5.18
CA LEU A 71 -12.96 11.16 -4.92
C LEU A 71 -12.35 10.56 -6.18
N ASN A 72 -13.16 10.00 -7.09
CA ASN A 72 -12.67 9.56 -8.39
C ASN A 72 -12.15 10.73 -9.23
N TYR A 73 -12.84 11.88 -9.20
CA TYR A 73 -12.37 13.09 -9.88
C TYR A 73 -11.03 13.59 -9.30
N ARG A 74 -10.85 13.47 -7.98
CA ARG A 74 -9.63 13.88 -7.26
C ARG A 74 -8.54 12.80 -7.20
N LYS A 75 -8.77 11.62 -7.78
CA LYS A 75 -7.95 10.42 -7.59
C LYS A 75 -6.47 10.63 -7.89
N SER A 76 -6.15 11.24 -9.04
CA SER A 76 -4.76 11.47 -9.45
C SER A 76 -4.02 12.35 -8.44
N SER A 77 -4.64 13.43 -7.97
CA SER A 77 -4.05 14.32 -6.96
C SER A 77 -3.83 13.62 -5.62
N ILE A 78 -4.76 12.76 -5.21
CA ILE A 78 -4.61 11.97 -3.98
C ILE A 78 -3.44 10.99 -4.12
N LEU A 79 -3.34 10.30 -5.26
CA LEU A 79 -2.28 9.33 -5.53
C LEU A 79 -0.89 9.98 -5.53
N GLU A 80 -0.75 11.16 -6.15
CA GLU A 80 0.48 11.95 -6.13
C GLU A 80 0.88 12.36 -4.71
N LYS A 81 -0.07 12.95 -3.96
CA LYS A 81 0.16 13.37 -2.57
C LYS A 81 0.54 12.21 -1.67
N LEU A 82 -0.10 11.06 -1.85
CA LEU A 82 0.16 9.87 -1.05
C LEU A 82 1.56 9.32 -1.31
N ASN A 83 1.96 9.16 -2.57
CA ASN A 83 3.32 8.70 -2.90
C ASN A 83 4.39 9.70 -2.45
N ARG A 84 4.10 11.01 -2.54
CA ARG A 84 5.00 12.05 -2.02
C ARG A 84 5.16 11.98 -0.51
N ALA A 85 4.06 11.77 0.22
CA ALA A 85 4.08 11.63 1.68
C ALA A 85 4.76 10.34 2.15
N LEU A 86 4.76 9.31 1.30
CA LEU A 86 5.49 8.05 1.51
C LEU A 86 6.96 8.12 1.05
N GLU A 87 7.46 9.31 0.68
CA GLU A 87 8.82 9.55 0.20
C GLU A 87 9.23 8.62 -0.96
N CYS A 88 8.26 8.22 -1.78
CA CYS A 88 8.52 7.32 -2.90
C CYS A 88 9.00 8.10 -4.14
N PRO A 89 10.03 7.60 -4.85
CA PRO A 89 10.50 8.24 -6.07
C PRO A 89 9.47 8.09 -7.21
N PRO A 90 9.36 9.07 -8.13
CA PRO A 90 8.38 9.04 -9.21
C PRO A 90 8.53 7.83 -10.14
N GLU A 91 9.75 7.29 -10.29
CA GLU A 91 10.00 6.14 -11.17
C GLU A 91 9.51 4.81 -10.58
N LYS A 92 9.24 4.76 -9.27
CA LYS A 92 8.83 3.54 -8.57
C LYS A 92 7.80 3.85 -7.48
N PRO A 93 6.58 4.28 -7.84
CA PRO A 93 5.54 4.57 -6.87
C PRO A 93 5.12 3.30 -6.13
N LEU A 94 4.95 3.42 -4.81
CA LEU A 94 4.42 2.34 -3.98
C LEU A 94 2.92 2.17 -4.24
N VAL A 95 2.19 3.28 -4.41
CA VAL A 95 0.75 3.28 -4.68
C VAL A 95 0.51 3.63 -6.14
N ARG A 96 0.11 2.63 -6.90
CA ARG A 96 -0.13 2.68 -8.34
C ARG A 96 -1.58 3.00 -8.68
N ASP A 97 -2.51 2.61 -7.81
CA ASP A 97 -3.92 2.88 -8.03
C ASP A 97 -4.74 2.98 -6.74
N ILE A 98 -5.90 3.64 -6.83
CA ILE A 98 -6.89 3.74 -5.75
C ILE A 98 -8.28 3.41 -6.30
N ILE A 99 -8.93 2.40 -5.74
CA ILE A 99 -10.28 1.98 -6.11
C ILE A 99 -11.25 2.41 -5.01
N PHE A 100 -12.15 3.34 -5.34
CA PHE A 100 -13.21 3.77 -4.45
C PHE A 100 -14.46 2.91 -4.65
N ARG A 101 -14.85 2.15 -3.61
CA ARG A 101 -16.01 1.26 -3.57
C ARG A 101 -17.15 1.83 -2.77
#